data_AF-A0A1M2ZND8-F1
#
_entry.id   AF-A0A1M2ZND8-F1
#
_cell.length_a   1.000
_cell.length_b   1.000
_cell.length_c   1.000
_cell.angle_alpha   90.00
_cell.angle_beta   90.00
_cell.angle_gamma   90.00
#
_symmetry.space_group_name_H-M   'P 1'
#
loop_
_entity.id
_entity.type
_entity.pdbx_description
1 polymer ?
#
loop_
_entity_poly.entity_id
_entity_poly.type
_entity_poly.pdbx_seq_one_letter_code
_entity_poly.pdbx_strand_id
1 'polypeptide(L)' 'MADKKLGRPTDSPKTFMLRVKMDKDTLNKLDECCELEKVNRSEFVRDSIHRRYDDLKK' A
#
# COMPACT_ATOMS: atom_id res chain seq x y z
N MET A 1 36.43 20.63 -12.11
CA MET A 1 35.90 19.39 -11.50
C MET A 1 34.40 19.57 -11.44
N ALA A 2 33.65 18.93 -12.34
CA ALA A 2 32.22 19.17 -12.51
C ALA A 2 31.42 18.29 -11.55
N ASP A 3 30.67 18.94 -10.67
CA ASP A 3 29.86 18.34 -9.63
C ASP A 3 28.78 17.46 -10.28
N LYS A 4 28.91 16.15 -10.08
CA LYS A 4 28.02 15.15 -10.63
C LYS A 4 26.64 15.39 -10.01
N LYS A 5 25.71 15.96 -10.81
CA LYS A 5 24.30 16.12 -10.42
C LYS A 5 23.80 14.75 -9.98
N LEU A 6 23.67 14.58 -8.67
CA LEU A 6 23.09 13.41 -8.06
C LEU A 6 21.66 13.32 -8.61
N GLY A 7 21.44 12.46 -9.61
CA GLY A 7 20.11 12.17 -10.10
C GLY A 7 19.24 11.79 -8.92
N ARG A 8 18.00 12.30 -8.88
CA ARG A 8 17.02 12.05 -7.81
C ARG A 8 17.09 10.56 -7.44
N PRO A 9 17.57 10.19 -6.24
CA PRO A 9 17.63 8.79 -5.84
C PRO A 9 16.20 8.29 -5.80
N THR A 10 15.83 7.54 -6.83
CA THR A 10 14.53 6.88 -6.91
C THR A 10 14.77 5.47 -6.39
N ASP A 11 15.08 5.39 -5.10
CA ASP A 11 15.15 4.12 -4.39
C ASP A 11 13.71 3.80 -3.97
N SER A 12 13.14 2.75 -4.53
CA SER A 12 11.74 2.35 -4.39
C SER A 12 10.73 3.17 -5.20
N PRO A 13 10.77 3.14 -6.55
CA PRO A 13 9.55 3.40 -7.31
C PRO A 13 8.48 2.44 -6.80
N LYS A 14 7.31 2.97 -6.41
CA LYS A 14 6.12 2.18 -6.10
C LYS A 14 5.64 1.54 -7.41
N THR A 15 6.38 0.55 -7.89
CA THR A 15 6.30 -0.04 -9.25
C THR A 15 5.12 -0.98 -9.41
N PHE A 16 4.63 -1.56 -8.31
CA PHE A 16 3.61 -2.61 -8.37
C PHE A 16 2.22 -2.02 -8.12
N MET A 17 1.47 -1.84 -9.21
CA MET A 17 0.02 -1.63 -9.16
C MET A 17 -0.67 -2.99 -9.05
N LEU A 18 -1.17 -3.31 -7.86
CA LEU A 18 -2.03 -4.48 -7.66
C LEU A 18 -3.44 -4.15 -8.17
N ARG A 19 -3.80 -4.63 -9.37
CA ARG A 19 -5.19 -4.56 -9.85
C ARG A 19 -5.95 -5.77 -9.35
N VAL A 20 -6.68 -5.62 -8.25
CA VAL A 20 -7.58 -6.66 -7.73
C VAL A 20 -9.00 -6.34 -8.17
N LYS A 21 -9.70 -7.34 -8.75
CA LYS A 21 -11.16 -7.28 -8.88
C LYS A 21 -11.74 -7.68 -7.54
N MET A 22 -12.41 -6.74 -6.88
CA MET A 22 -13.13 -6.99 -5.63
C MET A 22 -14.62 -6.86 -5.88
N ASP A 23 -15.41 -7.66 -5.18
CA ASP A 23 -16.86 -7.53 -5.15
C ASP A 23 -17.29 -6.27 -4.39
N LYS A 24 -18.50 -5.78 -4.67
CA LYS A 24 -19.06 -4.57 -4.01
C LYS A 24 -19.08 -4.70 -2.49
N ASP A 25 -19.38 -5.88 -1.97
CA ASP A 25 -19.40 -6.16 -0.53
C ASP A 25 -18.02 -5.95 0.11
N THR A 26 -16.96 -6.46 -0.54
CA THR A 26 -15.59 -6.31 -0.06
C THR A 26 -15.11 -4.87 -0.15
N LEU A 27 -15.57 -4.13 -1.17
CA LEU A 27 -15.29 -2.71 -1.32
C LEU A 27 -15.96 -1.90 -0.20
N ASN A 28 -17.19 -2.24 0.17
CA ASN A 28 -17.93 -1.56 1.24
C ASN A 28 -17.26 -1.80 2.60
N LYS A 29 -16.91 -3.06 2.90
CA LYS A 29 -16.15 -3.41 4.12
C LYS A 29 -14.80 -2.70 4.16
N LEU A 30 -14.11 -2.61 3.03
CA LEU A 30 -12.85 -1.89 2.95
C LEU A 30 -13.02 -0.39 3.20
N ASP A 31 -14.10 0.21 2.72
CA ASP A 31 -14.41 1.62 2.98
C ASP A 31 -14.74 1.85 4.47
N GLU A 32 -15.57 1.00 5.07
CA GLU A 32 -15.88 1.03 6.50
C GLU A 32 -14.61 0.88 7.35
N CYS A 33 -13.74 -0.07 7.03
CA CYS A 33 -12.45 -0.22 7.71
C CYS A 33 -11.55 1.02 7.53
N CYS A 34 -11.57 1.62 6.33
CA CYS A 34 -10.84 2.85 6.05
C CYS A 34 -11.32 4.02 6.90
N GLU A 35 -12.64 4.18 7.06
CA GLU A 35 -13.25 5.22 7.89
C GLU A 35 -12.96 5.01 9.38
N LEU A 36 -13.03 3.76 9.84
CA LEU A 36 -12.75 3.40 11.24
C LEU A 36 -11.28 3.67 11.63
N GLU A 37 -10.34 3.29 10.76
CA GLU A 37 -8.91 3.51 10.98
C GLU A 37 -8.43 4.91 10.54
N LYS A 38 -9.29 5.70 9.87
CA LYS A 38 -8.96 7.02 9.29
C LYS A 38 -7.70 7.01 8.41
N VAL A 39 -7.48 5.91 7.70
CA VAL A 39 -6.35 5.76 6.77
C VAL A 39 -6.84 5.83 5.33
N ASN A 40 -5.93 6.12 4.38
CA ASN A 40 -6.26 6.02 2.96
C ASN A 40 -6.41 4.54 2.55
N ARG A 41 -7.26 4.26 1.55
CA ARG A 41 -7.45 2.90 0.98
C ARG A 41 -6.12 2.22 0.65
N SER A 42 -5.18 2.96 0.09
CA SER A 42 -3.84 2.45 -0.24
C SER A 42 -2.99 2.09 0.98
N GLU A 43 -3.13 2.82 2.09
CA GLU A 43 -2.40 2.55 3.33
C GLU A 43 -3.05 1.41 4.09
N PHE A 44 -4.40 1.35 4.13
CA PHE A 44 -5.14 0.23 4.70
C PHE A 44 -4.77 -1.10 4.06
N VAL A 45 -4.74 -1.17 2.72
CA VAL A 45 -4.35 -2.39 2.00
C VAL A 45 -2.91 -2.79 2.30
N ARG A 46 -1.99 -1.83 2.45
CA ARG A 46 -0.59 -2.13 2.82
C ARG A 46 -0.49 -2.66 4.24
N ASP A 47 -1.11 -1.98 5.20
CA ASP A 47 -1.10 -2.41 6.60
C ASP A 47 -1.74 -3.79 6.74
N SER A 48 -2.89 -4.00 6.11
CA SER A 48 -3.58 -5.28 6.08
C SER A 48 -2.67 -6.41 5.54
N ILE A 49 -1.94 -6.17 4.45
CA ILE A 49 -1.01 -7.16 3.89
C ILE A 49 0.16 -7.41 4.86
N HIS A 50 0.76 -6.36 5.43
CA HIS A 50 1.87 -6.48 6.38
C HIS A 50 1.46 -7.26 7.63
N ARG A 51 0.33 -6.91 8.22
CA ARG A 51 -0.21 -7.53 9.43
C ARG A 51 -0.59 -8.99 9.18
N ARG A 52 -1.21 -9.29 8.03
CA ARG A 52 -1.55 -10.67 7.65
C ARG A 52 -0.30 -11.50 7.32
N TYR A 53 0.71 -10.89 6.71
CA TYR A 53 1.99 -11.56 6.43
C TYR A 53 2.74 -11.88 7.71
N ASP A 54 2.78 -10.97 8.68
CA ASP A 54 3.38 -11.19 10.01
C ASP A 54 2.67 -12.34 10.75
N ASP A 55 1.33 -12.33 10.74
CA ASP A 55 0.50 -13.38 11.33
C ASP A 55 0.71 -14.76 10.68
N LEU A 56 0.93 -14.81 9.37
CA LEU A 56 1.20 -16.04 8.62
C LEU A 56 2.63 -16.58 8.80
N LYS A 57 3.58 -15.74 9.24
CA LYS A 57 4.99 -16.12 9.42
C LYS A 57 5.32 -16.61 10.84
N LYS A 58 4.29 -16.73 11.68
CA LYS A 58 4.41 -17.14 13.08
C LYS A 58 4.39 -18.66 13.27
#